data_AF-A0A177KXN6-F1
#
_entry.id   AF-A0A177KXN6-F1
#
_cell.length_a   1.000
_cell.length_b   1.000
_cell.length_c   1.000
_cell.angle_alpha   90.00
_cell.angle_beta   90.00
_cell.angle_gamma   90.00
#
_symmetry.space_group_name_H-M   'P 1'
#
loop_
_entity.id
_entity.type
_entity.pdbx_description
1 polymer ?
#
loop_
_entity_poly.entity_id
_entity_poly.type
_entity_poly.pdbx_seq_one_letter_code
_entity_poly.pdbx_strand_id
1 'polypeptide(L)' 'MTRAAAAVMIGRALKLDGAKRKTAFKDVNATNFASGSIDSAVKSGIISGYPDHTFKPGEAVTRGQ' A
#
# COMPACT_ATOMS: atom_id res chain seq x y z
N MET A 1 14.06 -1.79 0.46
CA MET A 1 12.84 -1.11 -0.04
C MET A 1 11.67 -1.56 0.83
N THR A 2 10.87 -0.63 1.34
CA THR A 2 9.71 -0.96 2.18
C THR A 2 8.47 -1.28 1.33
N ARG A 3 7.50 -2.01 1.89
CA ARG A 3 6.22 -2.30 1.25
C ARG A 3 5.48 -1.02 0.85
N ALA A 4 5.53 0.03 1.66
CA ALA A 4 4.96 1.33 1.32
C ALA A 4 5.62 1.96 0.09
N ALA A 5 6.95 1.93 0.01
CA ALA A 5 7.68 2.44 -1.15
C ALA A 5 7.32 1.63 -2.41
N ALA A 6 7.15 0.31 -2.28
CA ALA A 6 6.68 -0.55 -3.38
C ALA A 6 5.28 -0.20 -3.86
N ALA A 7 4.33 -0.02 -2.95
CA ALA A 7 2.97 0.37 -3.29
C ALA A 7 2.93 1.71 -4.04
N VAL A 8 3.75 2.69 -3.64
CA VAL A 8 3.85 3.98 -4.33
C VAL A 8 4.47 3.84 -5.73
N MET A 9 5.52 3.03 -5.88
CA MET A 9 6.15 2.77 -7.18
C MET A 9 5.17 2.10 -8.15
N ILE A 10 4.46 1.06 -7.69
CA ILE A 10 3.43 0.34 -8.45
C ILE A 10 2.28 1.29 -8.81
N GLY A 11 1.79 2.06 -7.84
CA GLY A 11 0.72 3.03 -8.07
C GLY A 11 1.09 4.06 -9.13
N ARG A 12 2.32 4.56 -9.13
CA ARG A 12 2.83 5.46 -10.17
C ARG A 12 2.97 4.78 -11.52
N ALA A 13 3.54 3.58 -11.57
CA ALA A 13 3.72 2.83 -12.82
C ALA A 13 2.39 2.55 -13.52
N LEU A 14 1.34 2.29 -12.74
CA LEU A 14 0.00 1.97 -13.23
C LEU A 14 -0.94 3.18 -13.27
N LYS A 15 -0.43 4.39 -13.02
CA LYS A 15 -1.21 5.64 -12.98
C LYS A 15 -2.45 5.57 -12.07
N LEU A 16 -2.32 4.90 -10.93
CA LEU A 16 -3.37 4.82 -9.92
C LEU A 16 -3.52 6.14 -9.16
N ASP A 17 -4.71 6.39 -8.61
CA ASP A 17 -4.93 7.54 -7.75
C ASP A 17 -4.09 7.42 -6.47
N GLY A 18 -3.16 8.35 -6.26
CA GLY A 18 -2.26 8.38 -5.11
C GLY A 18 -2.72 9.29 -3.97
N ALA A 19 -3.89 9.93 -4.11
CA ALA A 19 -4.40 10.88 -3.11
C ALA A 19 -4.57 10.22 -1.73
N LYS A 20 -4.00 10.86 -0.70
CA LYS A 20 -4.08 10.39 0.68
C LYS A 20 -5.53 10.16 1.11
N ARG A 21 -5.82 8.99 1.68
CA ARG A 21 -7.18 8.64 2.12
C ARG A 21 -7.18 7.56 3.19
N LYS A 22 -8.33 7.40 3.86
CA LYS A 22 -8.51 6.32 4.83
C LYS A 22 -8.47 4.97 4.11
N THR A 23 -7.66 4.05 4.63
CA THR A 23 -7.54 2.68 4.11
C THR A 23 -8.31 1.70 4.98
N ALA A 24 -8.46 0.46 4.52
CA ALA A 24 -9.01 -0.64 5.31
C ALA A 24 -8.02 -1.21 6.35
N PHE A 25 -6.76 -0.76 6.35
CA PHE A 25 -5.71 -1.27 7.23
C PHE A 25 -5.58 -0.45 8.50
N LYS A 26 -5.42 -1.15 9.63
CA LYS A 26 -5.31 -0.52 10.96
C LYS A 26 -4.01 0.26 11.14
N ASP A 27 -2.95 -0.14 10.44
CA ASP A 27 -1.60 0.44 10.51
C ASP A 27 -1.31 1.46 9.40
N VAL A 28 -2.30 1.77 8.53
CA VAL A 28 -2.19 2.78 7.48
C VAL A 28 -3.31 3.81 7.61
N ASN A 29 -3.03 4.85 8.39
CA ASN A 29 -3.91 6.00 8.53
C ASN A 29 -3.92 6.88 7.26
N ALA A 30 -4.88 7.81 7.19
CA ALA A 30 -5.03 8.72 6.06
C ALA A 30 -3.87 9.73 5.91
N THR A 31 -3.10 9.99 6.97
CA THR A 31 -1.96 10.92 6.91
C THR A 31 -0.71 10.29 6.31
N ASN A 32 -0.64 8.95 6.29
CA ASN A 32 0.43 8.18 5.68
C ASN A 32 0.56 8.52 4.19
N PHE A 33 1.78 8.79 3.74
CA PHE A 33 2.09 9.17 2.36
C PHE A 33 1.73 8.08 1.34
N ALA A 34 1.76 6.81 1.74
CA ALA A 34 1.44 5.69 0.87
C ALA A 34 -0.04 5.29 0.90
N SER A 35 -0.86 5.89 1.78
CA SER A 35 -2.25 5.47 2.01
C SER A 35 -3.09 5.38 0.74
N GLY A 36 -3.04 6.41 -0.11
CA GLY A 36 -3.77 6.42 -1.38
C GLY A 36 -3.28 5.39 -2.39
N SER A 37 -1.96 5.25 -2.52
CA SER A 37 -1.37 4.24 -3.41
C SER A 37 -1.66 2.81 -2.94
N ILE A 38 -1.62 2.57 -1.63
CA ILE A 38 -1.94 1.29 -1.01
C ILE A 38 -3.41 0.94 -1.26
N ASP A 39 -4.34 1.84 -0.95
CA ASP A 39 -5.78 1.62 -1.17
C ASP A 39 -6.11 1.33 -2.64
N SER A 40 -5.56 2.13 -3.56
CA SER A 40 -5.79 1.93 -5.00
C SER A 40 -5.21 0.61 -5.50
N ALA A 41 -4.00 0.26 -5.07
CA ALA A 41 -3.35 -0.98 -5.50
C ALA A 41 -4.04 -2.22 -4.93
N VAL A 42 -4.61 -2.15 -3.72
CA VAL A 42 -5.43 -3.21 -3.13
C VAL A 42 -6.76 -3.36 -3.87
N LYS A 43 -7.44 -2.25 -4.14
CA LYS A 43 -8.68 -2.26 -4.94
C LYS A 43 -8.48 -2.82 -6.34
N SER A 44 -7.30 -2.60 -6.90
CA SER A 44 -6.91 -3.14 -8.21
C SER A 44 -6.42 -4.60 -8.16
N GLY A 45 -6.35 -5.21 -6.97
CA GLY A 45 -5.91 -6.60 -6.78
C GLY A 45 -4.41 -6.85 -7.00
N ILE A 46 -3.59 -5.80 -7.04
CA ILE A 46 -2.15 -5.90 -7.34
C ILE A 46 -1.35 -6.22 -6.08
N ILE A 47 -1.77 -5.67 -4.94
CA ILE A 47 -1.17 -5.94 -3.64
C ILE A 47 -2.26 -6.36 -2.67
N SER A 48 -1.87 -7.18 -1.69
CA SER A 48 -2.74 -7.62 -0.61
C SER A 48 -2.13 -7.27 0.73
N GLY A 49 -2.98 -6.98 1.70
CA GLY A 49 -2.57 -6.92 3.11
C GLY A 49 -2.61 -8.28 3.77
N TYR A 50 -2.41 -8.28 5.08
CA TYR A 50 -2.39 -9.47 5.90
C TYR A 50 -3.78 -9.76 6.50
N PRO A 51 -4.05 -11.02 6.93
CA PRO A 51 -5.33 -11.41 7.53
C PRO A 51 -5.69 -10.67 8.83
N ASP A 52 -4.71 -10.06 9.50
CA ASP A 52 -4.88 -9.29 10.73
C ASP A 52 -5.36 -7.84 10.49
N HIS A 53 -5.72 -7.51 9.25
CA HIS A 53 -6.06 -6.16 8.78
C HIS A 53 -4.90 -5.16 8.87
N THR A 54 -3.66 -5.63 8.70
CA THR A 54 -2.48 -4.77 8.55
C THR A 54 -1.92 -4.82 7.13
N PHE A 55 -1.17 -3.79 6.74
CA PHE A 55 -0.41 -3.75 5.50
C PHE A 55 1.10 -3.90 5.71
N LYS A 56 1.56 -3.55 6.91
CA LYS A 56 2.96 -3.47 7.35
C LYS A 56 3.80 -2.57 6.43
N PRO A 57 3.45 -1.27 6.32
CA PRO A 57 4.08 -0.35 5.37
C PRO A 57 5.60 -0.21 5.55
N GLY A 58 6.10 -0.41 6.78
CA GLY A 58 7.53 -0.35 7.12
C GLY A 58 8.29 -1.66 6.91
N GLU A 59 7.60 -2.78 6.67
CA GLU A 59 8.26 -4.06 6.45
C GLU A 59 9.01 -4.05 5.10
N ALA A 60 10.17 -4.68 5.07
CA ALA A 60 10.95 -4.80 3.85
C ALA A 60 10.25 -5.76 2.88
N VAL A 61 10.22 -5.41 1.59
CA VAL A 61 9.81 -6.36 0.54
C VAL A 61 10.95 -7.34 0.32
N THR A 62 10.74 -8.62 0.61
CA THR A 62 11.65 -9.70 0.22
C THR A 62 11.34 -10.11 -1.22
N ARG A 63 12.37 -10.38 -2.04
CA ARG A 63 12.14 -11.00 -3.36
C ARG A 63 11.73 -12.45 -3.11
N GLY A 64 10.46 -12.79 -3.35
CA GLY A 64 9.97 -14.17 -3.22
C GLY A 64 8.81 -14.39 -2.23
N GLN A 65 7.90 -13.42 -2.11
CA GLN A 65 6.50 -13.63 -1.70
C GLN A 65 5.59 -12.94 -2.72
#